data_AF-A0A9D7QN58-F1
#
_entry.id   AF-A0A9D7QN58-F1
#
_cell.length_a   1.000
_cell.length_b   1.000
_cell.length_c   1.000
_cell.angle_alpha   90.00
_cell.angle_beta   90.00
_cell.angle_gamma   90.00
#
_symmetry.space_group_name_H-M   'P 1'
#
loop_
_entity.id
_entity.type
_entity.pdbx_description
1 polymer ?
#
loop_
_entity_poly.entity_id
_entity_poly.type
_entity_poly.pdbx_seq_one_letter_code
_entity_poly.pdbx_strand_id
1 'polypeptide(L)'
;MRKLIFIGFIVLGALVGLVSAGYGDWGTRLVMMGVGALFGAPIGGALASIGRKGRQPLEWGENPLPGMGTTPKDLAANYWRDKGHPPFMKPSEAEPDKHMFDPDRLG
;
A
#
# COMPACT_ATOMS: atom_id res chain seq x y z
N MET A 1 24.11 -4.74 1.28
CA MET A 1 24.26 -3.30 0.98
C MET A 1 23.08 -2.44 1.45
N ARG A 2 21.82 -2.78 1.17
CA ARG A 2 20.65 -1.94 1.55
C ARG A 2 20.45 -1.72 3.06
N LYS A 3 20.69 -2.75 3.88
CA LYS A 3 20.68 -2.62 5.34
C LYS A 3 21.73 -1.61 5.84
N LEU A 4 22.89 -1.53 5.17
CA LEU A 4 23.94 -0.56 5.50
C LEU A 4 23.53 0.86 5.13
N ILE A 5 22.82 1.05 4.00
CA ILE A 5 22.26 2.35 3.63
C ILE A 5 21.27 2.82 4.71
N PHE A 6 20.35 1.95 5.13
CA PHE A 6 19.38 2.25 6.18
C PHE A 6 20.06 2.61 7.52
N ILE A 7 21.00 1.77 7.99
CA ILE A 7 21.73 2.01 9.24
C ILE A 7 22.57 3.29 9.12
N GLY A 8 23.18 3.55 7.96
CA GLY A 8 23.97 4.75 7.71
C GLY A 8 23.16 6.03 7.87
N PHE A 9 21.94 6.09 7.34
CA PHE A 9 21.06 7.25 7.52
C PHE A 9 20.58 7.43 8.95
N ILE A 10 20.34 6.35 9.70
CA ILE A 10 20.00 6.42 11.14
C ILE A 10 21.17 6.99 11.95
N VAL A 11 22.38 6.48 11.72
CA VAL A 11 23.59 6.95 12.41
C VAL A 11 23.88 8.41 12.05
N LEU A 12 23.73 8.79 10.78
CA LEU A 12 23.91 10.17 10.34
C LEU A 12 22.90 11.10 11.02
N GLY A 13 21.62 10.71 11.09
CA GLY A 13 20.59 11.46 11.79
C GLY A 13 20.91 11.62 13.28
N ALA A 14 21.33 10.55 13.95
CA ALA A 14 21.72 10.60 15.36
C ALA A 14 22.93 11.51 15.61
N LEU A 15 23.93 11.50 14.71
CA LEU A 15 25.10 12.38 14.80
C LEU A 15 24.72 13.86 14.62
N VAL A 16 23.85 14.18 13.65
CA VAL A 16 23.32 15.54 13.47
C VAL A 16 22.57 16.00 14.73
N GLY A 17 21.75 15.12 15.31
CA GLY A 17 21.05 15.37 16.57
C GLY A 17 22.00 15.63 17.75
N LEU A 18 23.07 14.84 17.88
CA LEU A 18 24.07 15.07 18.92
C LEU A 18 24.80 16.40 18.72
N VAL A 19 25.24 16.72 17.50
CA VAL A 19 25.95 17.98 17.22
C VAL A 19 25.04 19.18 17.50
N SER A 20 23.75 19.08 17.15
CA SER A 20 22.76 20.12 17.45
C SER A 20 22.55 20.37 18.95
N ALA A 21 22.81 19.36 19.79
CA ALA A 21 22.68 19.43 21.25
C ALA A 21 24.04 19.57 21.97
N GLY A 22 25.09 20.01 21.24
CA GLY A 22 26.46 20.03 21.74
C GLY A 22 26.67 20.80 23.06
N TYR A 23 25.85 21.80 23.35
CA TYR A 23 25.91 22.60 24.58
C TYR A 23 24.89 22.21 25.66
N GLY A 24 24.02 21.23 25.39
CA GLY A 24 23.01 20.77 26.34
C GLY A 24 23.50 19.64 27.26
N ASP A 25 22.72 19.37 28.31
CA ASP A 25 22.94 18.27 29.24
C ASP A 25 22.89 16.90 28.55
N TRP A 26 23.47 15.89 29.21
CA TRP A 26 23.56 14.53 28.67
C TRP A 26 22.19 13.96 28.25
N GLY A 27 21.13 14.26 29.01
CA GLY A 27 19.75 13.87 28.68
C GLY A 27 19.26 14.52 27.38
N THR A 28 19.52 15.81 27.19
CA THR A 28 19.14 16.53 25.97
C THR A 28 19.85 15.99 24.74
N ARG A 29 21.14 15.60 24.88
CA ARG A 29 21.90 14.97 23.79
C ARG A 29 21.31 13.62 23.39
N LEU A 30 20.93 12.77 24.35
CA LEU A 30 20.30 11.48 24.07
C LEU A 30 18.95 11.63 23.37
N VAL A 31 18.12 12.58 23.83
CA VAL A 31 16.83 12.86 23.18
C VAL A 31 17.05 13.35 21.75
N MET A 32 18.00 14.26 21.53
CA MET A 32 18.25 14.81 20.20
C MET A 32 18.87 13.81 19.23
N MET A 33 19.71 12.88 19.70
CA MET A 33 20.10 11.70 18.92
C MET A 33 18.89 10.89 18.47
N GLY A 34 17.96 10.64 19.40
CA GLY A 34 16.72 9.90 19.12
C GLY A 34 15.85 10.59 18.08
N VAL A 35 15.68 11.91 18.21
CA VAL A 35 14.95 12.74 17.24
C VAL A 35 15.62 12.67 15.85
N GLY A 36 16.94 12.88 15.80
CA GLY A 36 17.69 12.81 14.55
C GLY A 36 17.61 11.43 13.88
N ALA A 37 17.68 10.35 14.65
CA ALA A 37 17.46 8.99 14.17
C ALA A 37 16.04 8.77 13.63
N LEU A 38 15.03 9.35 14.29
CA LEU A 38 13.62 9.27 13.89
C LEU A 38 13.39 9.90 12.51
N PHE A 39 14.06 11.02 12.22
CA PHE A 39 14.00 11.68 10.91
C PHE A 39 14.90 11.00 9.86
N GLY A 40 16.01 10.38 10.28
CA GLY A 40 16.88 9.61 9.39
C GLY A 40 16.24 8.31 8.89
N ALA A 41 15.38 7.67 9.68
CA ALA A 41 14.78 6.37 9.36
C ALA A 41 13.84 6.37 8.14
N PRO A 42 12.91 7.33 7.95
CA PRO A 42 12.07 7.42 6.75
C PRO A 42 12.90 7.63 5.48
N ILE A 43 13.93 8.48 5.54
CA ILE A 43 14.82 8.79 4.40
C ILE A 43 15.65 7.56 4.03
N GLY A 44 16.29 6.94 5.03
CA GLY A 44 17.05 5.71 4.84
C GLY A 44 16.18 4.55 4.37
N GLY A 45 14.95 4.46 4.87
CA GLY A 45 13.98 3.42 4.51
C GLY A 45 13.50 3.56 3.06
N ALA A 46 13.15 4.78 2.66
CA ALA A 46 12.77 5.10 1.28
C ALA A 46 13.90 4.80 0.30
N LEU A 47 15.13 5.27 0.57
CA LEU A 47 16.28 5.03 -0.30
C LEU A 47 16.71 3.55 -0.32
N ALA A 48 16.64 2.84 0.81
CA ALA A 48 16.89 1.41 0.86
C ALA A 48 15.78 0.58 0.18
N SER A 49 14.60 1.17 -0.04
CA SER A 49 13.47 0.53 -0.75
C SER A 49 13.54 0.68 -2.26
N ILE A 50 14.30 1.65 -2.80
CA ILE A 50 14.52 1.82 -4.24
C ILE A 50 15.23 0.56 -4.76
N GLY A 51 14.53 -0.22 -5.57
CA GLY A 51 14.96 -1.54 -6.04
C GLY A 51 14.34 -2.73 -5.31
N ARG A 52 13.37 -2.52 -4.40
CA ARG A 52 12.52 -3.57 -3.82
C ARG A 52 11.35 -3.87 -4.78
N LYS A 53 11.63 -4.08 -6.06
CA LYS A 53 10.62 -4.32 -7.11
C LYS A 53 10.19 -5.80 -7.25
N GLY A 54 10.48 -6.68 -6.29
CA GLY A 54 10.34 -8.13 -6.53
C GLY A 54 10.18 -9.03 -5.31
N ARG A 55 9.52 -8.55 -4.24
CA ARG A 55 8.98 -9.45 -3.22
C ARG A 55 7.56 -9.00 -2.87
N GLN A 56 6.69 -8.98 -3.87
CA GLN A 56 5.37 -9.51 -3.60
C GLN A 56 5.60 -10.99 -3.29
N PRO A 57 5.05 -11.54 -2.19
CA PRO A 57 4.97 -12.98 -2.05
C PRO A 57 4.41 -13.49 -3.37
N LEU A 58 5.21 -14.30 -4.06
CA LEU A 58 4.77 -15.05 -5.20
C LEU A 58 3.72 -16.02 -4.62
N GLU A 59 2.47 -15.56 -4.50
CA GLU A 59 1.29 -16.37 -4.17
C GLU A 59 0.96 -17.27 -5.38
N TRP A 60 1.92 -18.11 -5.75
CA TRP A 60 1.83 -19.12 -6.80
C TRP A 60 1.01 -20.36 -6.36
N GLY A 61 0.40 -20.31 -5.19
CA GLY A 61 -0.40 -21.43 -4.68
C GLY A 61 -1.77 -21.55 -5.31
N GLU A 62 -2.46 -20.44 -5.59
CA GLU A 62 -3.91 -20.50 -5.88
C GLU A 62 -4.44 -19.42 -6.83
N ASN A 63 -3.59 -18.53 -7.37
CA ASN A 63 -4.07 -17.43 -8.23
C ASN A 63 -4.11 -17.87 -9.71
N PRO A 64 -5.29 -17.94 -10.35
CA PRO A 64 -5.39 -18.02 -11.80
C PRO A 64 -4.68 -16.82 -12.42
N LEU A 65 -4.11 -17.01 -13.61
CA LEU A 65 -3.27 -16.06 -14.35
C LEU A 65 -3.63 -14.58 -14.08
N PRO A 66 -2.64 -13.70 -13.79
CA PRO A 66 -2.88 -12.27 -13.56
C PRO A 66 -3.67 -11.66 -14.74
N GLY A 67 -4.81 -11.03 -14.45
CA GLY A 67 -5.66 -10.42 -15.47
C GLY A 67 -6.82 -11.28 -15.97
N MET A 68 -7.02 -12.50 -15.44
CA MET A 68 -8.20 -13.31 -15.74
C MET A 68 -9.48 -12.76 -15.10
N GLY A 69 -9.38 -11.80 -14.17
CA GLY A 69 -10.54 -11.19 -13.52
C GLY A 69 -11.14 -12.05 -12.41
N THR A 70 -10.50 -13.17 -12.06
CA THR A 70 -10.98 -14.16 -11.09
C THR A 70 -10.29 -14.05 -9.73
N THR A 71 -9.14 -13.39 -9.66
CA THR A 71 -8.44 -13.20 -8.38
C THR A 71 -9.20 -12.20 -7.50
N PRO A 72 -9.13 -12.31 -6.16
CA PRO A 72 -9.78 -11.36 -5.26
C PRO A 72 -9.38 -9.91 -5.52
N LYS A 73 -8.12 -9.69 -5.93
CA LYS A 73 -7.59 -8.37 -6.29
C LYS A 73 -8.22 -7.84 -7.57
N ASP A 74 -8.37 -8.67 -8.59
CA ASP A 74 -9.00 -8.27 -9.86
C ASP A 74 -10.51 -8.03 -9.69
N LEU A 75 -11.18 -8.82 -8.84
CA LEU A 75 -12.58 -8.61 -8.47
C LEU A 75 -12.79 -7.29 -7.71
N ALA A 76 -11.87 -6.95 -6.79
CA ALA A 76 -11.92 -5.68 -6.08
C ALA A 76 -11.69 -4.48 -7.00
N ALA A 77 -10.75 -4.58 -7.94
CA ALA A 77 -10.48 -3.52 -8.91
C ALA A 77 -11.66 -3.27 -9.86
N ASN A 78 -12.39 -4.33 -10.24
CA ASN A 78 -13.54 -4.25 -11.15
C ASN A 78 -14.89 -4.25 -10.41
N TYR A 79 -14.90 -4.11 -9.08
CA TYR A 79 -16.09 -4.24 -8.25
C TYR A 79 -17.25 -3.34 -8.71
N TRP A 80 -16.95 -2.11 -9.12
CA TRP A 80 -17.98 -1.18 -9.60
C TRP A 80 -18.73 -1.69 -10.83
N ARG A 81 -18.04 -2.39 -11.73
CA ARG A 81 -18.60 -2.96 -12.97
C ARG A 81 -19.27 -4.30 -12.71
N ASP A 82 -18.56 -5.21 -12.03
CA ASP A 82 -18.94 -6.63 -11.97
C ASP A 82 -19.58 -7.04 -10.64
N LYS A 83 -19.65 -6.13 -9.66
CA LYS A 83 -20.24 -6.36 -8.33
C LYS A 83 -19.67 -7.60 -7.63
N GLY A 84 -18.37 -7.85 -7.82
CA GLY A 84 -17.68 -9.01 -7.24
C GLY A 84 -17.82 -10.31 -8.05
N HIS A 85 -18.42 -10.27 -9.24
CA HIS A 85 -18.47 -11.44 -10.13
C HIS A 85 -17.25 -11.46 -11.06
N PRO A 86 -16.75 -12.66 -11.43
CA PRO A 86 -15.82 -12.80 -12.53
C PRO A 86 -16.41 -12.25 -13.84
N PRO A 87 -15.55 -11.91 -14.83
CA PRO A 87 -16.00 -11.42 -16.13
C PRO A 87 -17.05 -12.35 -16.75
N PHE A 88 -18.15 -11.77 -17.25
CA PHE A 88 -19.25 -12.48 -17.90
C PHE A 88 -20.01 -13.50 -17.04
N MET A 89 -19.76 -13.57 -15.72
CA MET A 89 -20.49 -14.42 -14.78
C MET A 89 -21.48 -13.64 -13.90
N LYS A 90 -21.69 -12.35 -14.19
CA LYS A 90 -22.69 -11.56 -13.51
C LYS A 90 -24.08 -12.13 -13.81
N PRO A 91 -24.91 -12.45 -12.79
CA PRO A 91 -26.30 -12.81 -13.04
C PRO A 91 -27.01 -11.65 -13.75
N SER A 92 -27.98 -11.95 -14.61
CA SER A 92 -28.82 -10.92 -15.24
C SER A 92 -29.42 -10.04 -14.14
N GLU A 93 -29.07 -8.75 -14.13
CA GLU A 93 -29.63 -7.79 -13.17
C GLU A 93 -31.10 -7.59 -13.51
N ALA A 94 -31.96 -8.37 -12.85
CA ALA A 94 -33.41 -8.44 -12.99
C ALA A 94 -33.93 -8.87 -14.38
N GLU A 95 -34.87 -9.82 -14.39
CA GLU A 95 -35.82 -9.87 -15.51
C GLU A 95 -36.44 -8.46 -15.64
N PRO A 96 -36.57 -7.92 -16.87
CA PRO A 96 -37.37 -6.72 -17.07
C PRO A 96 -38.70 -6.94 -16.35
N ASP A 97 -39.09 -6.04 -15.44
CA ASP A 97 -40.41 -6.10 -14.82
C ASP A 97 -41.40 -6.29 -15.97
N LYS A 98 -42.11 -7.43 -16.01
CA LYS A 98 -43.02 -7.76 -17.11
C LYS A 98 -44.14 -6.72 -17.24
N HIS A 99 -44.26 -5.86 -16.24
CA HIS A 99 -45.18 -4.73 -16.10
C HIS A 99 -44.53 -3.36 -16.38
N MET A 100 -43.31 -3.30 -16.92
CA MET A 100 -42.62 -2.02 -17.24
C MET A 100 -43.29 -1.27 -18.40
N PHE A 101 -44.06 -1.97 -19.24
CA PHE A 101 -44.80 -1.40 -20.37
C PHE A 101 -46.31 -1.56 -20.22
N ASP A 102 -46.79 -1.81 -19.00
CA ASP A 102 -48.21 -1.94 -18.73
C ASP A 102 -48.88 -0.56 -18.90
N PRO A 103 -49.98 -0.48 -19.68
CA PRO A 103 -50.58 0.78 -20.10
C PRO A 103 -51.11 1.64 -18.92
N ASP A 104 -51.33 1.01 -17.76
CA ASP A 104 -51.73 1.62 -16.50
C ASP A 104 -50.59 2.33 -15.75
N ARG A 105 -49.32 2.14 -16.17
CA ARG A 105 -48.15 2.80 -15.56
C ARG A 105 -47.54 3.93 -16.40
N LEU A 106 -48.06 4.19 -17.60
CA LEU A 106 -47.57 5.24 -18.51
C LEU A 106 -48.40 6.55 -18.45
N GLY A 107 -49.14 6.76 -17.35
CA GLY A 107 -49.94 7.96 -17.07
C GLY A 107 -49.11 9.14 -16.59
#